data_AF-A0A5C5T7N2-F1
#
_entry.id   AF-A0A5C5T7N2-F1
#
_cell.length_a   1.000
_cell.length_b   1.000
_cell.length_c   1.000
_cell.angle_alpha   90.00
_cell.angle_beta   90.00
_cell.angle_gamma   90.00
#
_symmetry.space_group_name_H-M   'P 1'
#
loop_
_entity.id
_entity.type
_entity.pdbx_description
1 polymer ?
#
loop_
_entity_poly.entity_id
_entity_poly.type
_entity_poly.pdbx_seq_one_letter_code
_entity_poly.pdbx_strand_id
1 'polypeptide(L)'
;MMMGLQVRVPDPICEEATTSDIATLTVATGGEQVMVRCRSENGTGSRRVVCGGAMVAVLCAMLPSTVAQAQVWADVACSESPLAATEGLHCRASEPYHPGGGSRATYRFYTAATTTAAGASFLYLMEGLDEQSWIRFSVALPEQLSQSIPLARGGRNWSAVRLNAGSGYALFTAEDGASCVGFRKPGPDRGAGHAWAILGIRCAQKGETLSDTDIVDAIDAARMKERAR
;
A
#
# COMPACT_ATOMS: atom_id res chain seq x y z
N MET A 1 14.83 -36.59 -29.24
CA MET A 1 15.95 -35.97 -28.50
C MET A 1 15.32 -35.03 -27.47
N MET A 2 15.12 -35.47 -26.23
CA MET A 2 14.47 -34.66 -25.18
C MET A 2 15.54 -33.86 -24.41
N MET A 3 15.41 -32.54 -24.38
CA MET A 3 16.21 -31.68 -23.51
C MET A 3 15.54 -31.63 -22.14
N GLY A 4 16.22 -32.17 -21.12
CA GLY A 4 15.80 -32.02 -19.72
C GLY A 4 16.16 -30.62 -19.21
N LEU A 5 15.16 -29.89 -18.69
CA LEU A 5 15.37 -28.63 -17.99
C LEU A 5 15.87 -28.95 -16.57
N GLN A 6 17.12 -28.58 -16.27
CA GLN A 6 17.62 -28.61 -14.90
C GLN A 6 17.31 -27.28 -14.22
N VAL A 7 16.47 -27.31 -13.19
CA VAL A 7 16.26 -26.17 -12.29
C VAL A 7 17.19 -26.36 -11.10
N ARG A 8 18.17 -25.46 -10.93
CA ARG A 8 18.97 -25.38 -9.70
C ARG A 8 18.15 -24.68 -8.63
N VAL A 9 17.77 -25.41 -7.60
CA VAL A 9 17.25 -24.81 -6.36
C VAL A 9 18.47 -24.42 -5.51
N PRO A 10 18.57 -23.18 -5.00
CA PRO A 10 19.66 -22.78 -4.12
C PRO A 10 19.58 -23.55 -2.78
N ASP A 11 20.74 -23.97 -2.28
CA ASP A 11 20.88 -24.90 -1.15
C ASP A 11 20.27 -24.47 0.22
N PRO A 12 20.10 -23.19 0.62
CA PRO A 12 19.77 -22.91 2.01
C PRO A 12 18.30 -23.25 2.41
N ILE A 13 17.42 -23.56 1.46
CA ILE A 13 15.97 -23.72 1.75
C ILE A 13 15.66 -25.07 2.42
N CYS A 14 16.54 -26.07 2.30
CA CYS A 14 16.31 -27.40 2.86
C CYS A 14 17.13 -27.71 4.11
N GLU A 15 17.98 -26.79 4.58
CA GLU A 15 18.97 -27.10 5.63
C GLU A 15 18.40 -27.01 7.05
N GLU A 16 17.29 -26.30 7.27
CA GLU A 16 16.63 -26.19 8.59
C GLU A 16 15.47 -27.18 8.81
N ALA A 17 15.11 -28.00 7.82
CA ALA A 17 13.99 -28.94 7.95
C ALA A 17 14.41 -30.22 8.69
N THR A 18 14.17 -30.29 9.99
CA THR A 18 14.29 -31.52 10.77
C THR A 18 13.27 -32.57 10.31
N THR A 19 13.65 -33.84 10.42
CA THR A 19 12.95 -35.03 9.92
C THR A 19 11.46 -35.04 10.25
N SER A 20 10.64 -34.66 9.27
CA SER A 20 9.16 -34.79 9.15
C SER A 20 8.46 -33.50 8.70
N ASP A 21 9.19 -32.43 8.35
CA ASP A 21 8.52 -31.18 7.97
C ASP A 21 8.21 -31.07 6.47
N ILE A 22 6.93 -30.85 6.16
CA ILE A 22 6.46 -30.45 4.83
C ILE A 22 6.83 -28.97 4.66
N ALA A 23 7.86 -28.67 3.87
CA ALA A 23 8.20 -27.30 3.53
C ALA A 23 7.18 -26.76 2.50
N THR A 24 6.32 -25.83 2.93
CA THR A 24 5.38 -25.18 2.01
C THR A 24 6.08 -24.00 1.35
N LEU A 25 6.47 -24.14 0.09
CA LEU A 25 7.09 -23.07 -0.68
C LEU A 25 5.98 -22.15 -1.24
N THR A 26 5.88 -20.93 -0.71
CA THR A 26 4.99 -19.92 -1.30
C THR A 26 5.75 -19.17 -2.38
N VAL A 27 5.50 -19.47 -3.65
CA VAL A 27 6.04 -18.69 -4.76
C VAL A 27 5.16 -17.46 -4.92
N ALA A 28 5.74 -16.27 -4.74
CA ALA A 28 5.05 -15.00 -4.85
C ALA A 28 4.75 -14.63 -6.32
N THR A 29 3.88 -15.41 -6.96
CA THR A 29 3.27 -15.06 -8.24
C THR A 29 1.77 -15.35 -8.14
N GLY A 30 0.99 -14.38 -7.70
CA GLY A 30 -0.46 -14.37 -7.93
C GLY A 30 -1.34 -15.28 -7.06
N GLY A 31 -0.89 -15.68 -5.86
CA GLY A 31 -1.80 -16.21 -4.83
C GLY A 31 -2.08 -17.72 -4.86
N GLU A 32 -1.47 -18.49 -5.76
CA GLU A 32 -1.58 -19.96 -5.75
C GLU A 32 -0.46 -20.59 -4.91
N GLN A 33 -0.83 -21.37 -3.89
CA GLN A 33 0.12 -22.08 -3.04
C GLN A 33 0.43 -23.46 -3.63
N VAL A 34 1.69 -23.71 -4.00
CA VAL A 34 2.15 -25.02 -4.46
C VAL A 34 2.85 -25.73 -3.30
N MET A 35 2.25 -26.80 -2.79
CA MET A 35 2.82 -27.60 -1.71
C MET A 35 3.89 -28.54 -2.27
N VAL A 36 5.16 -28.35 -1.87
CA VAL A 36 6.28 -29.21 -2.29
C VAL A 36 6.68 -30.09 -1.12
N ARG A 37 6.53 -31.41 -1.27
CA ARG A 37 6.88 -32.37 -0.21
C ARG A 37 8.33 -32.83 -0.39
N CYS A 38 9.23 -32.34 0.44
CA CYS A 38 10.60 -32.85 0.50
C CYS A 38 10.65 -34.10 1.38
N ARG A 39 11.15 -35.22 0.85
CA ARG A 39 11.40 -36.45 1.63
C ARG A 39 12.90 -36.62 1.80
N SER A 40 13.39 -36.52 3.03
CA SER A 40 14.77 -36.86 3.37
C SER A 40 14.88 -38.38 3.58
N GLU A 41 15.67 -39.07 2.76
CA GLU A 41 16.05 -40.46 3.01
C GLU A 41 17.41 -40.47 3.73
N ASN A 42 17.41 -40.89 4.99
CA ASN A 42 18.63 -41.02 5.81
C ASN A 42 19.43 -42.24 5.35
N GLY A 43 20.24 -42.07 4.31
CA GLY A 43 21.26 -43.01 3.86
C GLY A 43 22.63 -42.35 3.85
N THR A 44 23.56 -42.89 4.63
CA THR A 44 24.97 -42.49 4.69
C THR A 44 25.65 -42.73 3.34
N GLY A 45 25.63 -41.72 2.47
CA GLY A 45 26.38 -41.73 1.21
C GLY A 45 25.71 -40.88 0.13
N SER A 46 26.40 -39.81 -0.29
CA SER A 46 26.08 -38.96 -1.47
C SER A 46 24.60 -38.70 -1.75
N ARG A 47 24.09 -37.57 -1.25
CA ARG A 47 22.74 -37.05 -1.52
C ARG A 47 22.55 -36.81 -3.02
N ARG A 48 21.87 -37.72 -3.71
CA ARG A 48 21.26 -37.47 -5.03
C ARG A 48 19.76 -37.30 -4.81
N VAL A 49 19.27 -36.06 -4.93
CA VAL A 49 17.84 -35.78 -4.93
C VAL A 49 17.27 -36.24 -6.28
N VAL A 50 16.62 -37.39 -6.30
CA VAL A 50 15.89 -37.91 -7.46
C VAL A 50 14.42 -37.54 -7.30
N CYS A 51 14.00 -36.43 -7.90
CA CYS A 51 12.58 -36.11 -8.03
C CYS A 51 11.96 -37.02 -9.10
N GLY A 52 11.34 -38.13 -8.68
CA GLY A 52 10.54 -38.99 -9.54
C GLY A 52 9.26 -38.28 -9.97
N GLY A 53 9.19 -37.93 -11.25
CA GLY A 53 8.08 -37.17 -11.83
C GLY A 53 6.86 -38.02 -12.18
N ALA A 54 5.70 -37.61 -11.68
CA ALA A 54 4.44 -37.79 -12.40
C ALA A 54 4.30 -36.59 -13.35
N MET A 55 4.32 -36.84 -14.66
CA MET A 55 4.03 -35.86 -15.71
C MET A 55 2.56 -35.45 -15.60
N VAL A 56 2.25 -34.46 -14.77
CA VAL A 56 1.03 -33.68 -14.89
C VAL A 56 1.35 -32.60 -15.92
N ALA A 57 0.79 -32.73 -17.13
CA ALA A 57 0.89 -31.72 -18.17
C ALA A 57 0.24 -30.43 -17.65
N VAL A 58 1.08 -29.50 -17.21
CA VAL A 58 0.72 -28.20 -16.66
C VAL A 58 0.11 -27.33 -17.77
N LEU A 59 -1.23 -27.34 -17.86
CA LEU A 59 -2.03 -26.40 -18.65
C LEU A 59 -2.15 -25.04 -17.93
N CYS A 60 -1.05 -24.46 -17.42
CA CYS A 60 -1.05 -23.16 -16.70
C CYS A 60 -0.63 -21.96 -17.56
N ALA A 61 -0.65 -22.08 -18.88
CA ALA A 61 -0.22 -20.98 -19.75
C ALA A 61 -1.41 -20.48 -20.56
N MET A 62 -2.20 -19.54 -20.02
CA MET A 62 -2.88 -18.42 -20.72
C MET A 62 -3.77 -17.60 -19.74
N LEU A 63 -3.40 -17.45 -18.46
CA LEU A 63 -4.06 -16.44 -17.64
C LEU A 63 -3.49 -15.07 -18.07
N PRO A 64 -4.33 -14.13 -18.55
CA PRO A 64 -3.86 -12.79 -18.85
C PRO A 64 -3.39 -12.17 -17.54
N SER A 65 -2.08 -11.97 -17.41
CA SER A 65 -1.52 -11.15 -16.34
C SER A 65 -2.13 -9.77 -16.49
N THR A 66 -3.06 -9.41 -15.60
CA THR A 66 -3.47 -8.01 -15.44
C THR A 66 -2.24 -7.24 -14.97
N VAL A 67 -1.51 -6.65 -15.91
CA VAL A 67 -0.38 -5.79 -15.60
C VAL A 67 -0.95 -4.56 -14.91
N ALA A 68 -0.74 -4.48 -13.59
CA ALA A 68 -1.03 -3.27 -12.85
C ALA A 68 -0.20 -2.14 -13.48
N GLN A 69 -0.87 -1.13 -14.04
CA GLN A 69 -0.18 0.02 -14.58
C GLN A 69 0.58 0.71 -13.44
N ALA A 70 1.90 0.77 -13.55
CA ALA A 70 2.72 1.50 -12.61
C ALA A 70 2.32 2.99 -12.68
N GLN A 71 1.92 3.56 -11.56
CA GLN A 71 1.56 4.97 -11.50
C GLN A 71 2.80 5.84 -11.73
N VAL A 72 2.78 6.66 -12.78
CA VAL A 72 3.84 7.65 -13.03
C VAL A 72 3.53 8.91 -12.23
N TRP A 73 4.54 9.42 -11.53
CA TRP A 73 4.45 10.58 -10.66
C TRP A 73 5.45 11.65 -11.10
N ALA A 74 5.00 12.90 -11.17
CA ALA A 74 5.82 14.06 -11.46
C ALA A 74 5.71 15.10 -10.33
N ASP A 75 6.80 15.83 -10.11
CA ASP A 75 6.79 16.98 -9.21
C ASP A 75 6.02 18.13 -9.88
N VAL A 76 5.20 18.83 -9.09
CA VAL A 76 4.37 19.94 -9.56
C VAL A 76 4.47 21.11 -8.60
N ALA A 77 4.20 22.33 -9.09
CA ALA A 77 4.10 23.47 -8.19
C ALA A 77 2.93 23.26 -7.21
N CYS A 78 3.14 23.49 -5.91
CA CYS A 78 2.07 23.32 -4.93
C CYS A 78 0.88 24.27 -5.15
N SER A 79 1.09 25.37 -5.88
CA SER A 79 0.00 26.24 -6.35
C SER A 79 -0.94 25.54 -7.32
N GLU A 80 -0.42 24.66 -8.18
CA GLU A 80 -1.16 23.86 -9.18
C GLU A 80 -1.84 22.63 -8.58
N SER A 81 -1.35 22.15 -7.43
CA SER A 81 -1.99 21.05 -6.70
C SER A 81 -3.36 21.49 -6.15
N PRO A 82 -4.41 20.66 -6.26
CA PRO A 82 -5.70 20.93 -5.64
C PRO A 82 -5.67 20.75 -4.12
N LEU A 83 -4.62 20.18 -3.53
CA LEU A 83 -4.45 20.17 -2.07
C LEU A 83 -4.14 21.58 -1.58
N ALA A 84 -4.79 22.01 -0.50
CA ALA A 84 -4.40 23.20 0.24
C ALA A 84 -3.07 22.92 0.97
N ALA A 85 -1.97 23.17 0.27
CA ALA A 85 -0.63 23.05 0.79
C ALA A 85 -0.21 24.37 1.47
N THR A 86 0.32 24.28 2.70
CA THR A 86 1.10 25.35 3.32
C THR A 86 2.46 25.51 2.64
N GLU A 87 3.15 26.62 2.91
CA GLU A 87 4.54 26.82 2.45
C GLU A 87 5.46 25.68 2.95
N GLY A 88 6.46 25.33 2.13
CA GLY A 88 7.45 24.30 2.46
C GLY A 88 7.04 22.85 2.19
N LEU A 89 5.87 22.61 1.60
CA LEU A 89 5.49 21.28 1.11
C LEU A 89 6.10 21.00 -0.28
N HIS A 90 6.51 19.76 -0.51
CA HIS A 90 6.83 19.21 -1.83
C HIS A 90 5.59 18.52 -2.39
N CYS A 91 5.14 18.95 -3.57
CA CYS A 91 3.93 18.47 -4.20
C CYS A 91 4.23 17.61 -5.42
N ARG A 92 3.47 16.52 -5.58
CA ARG A 92 3.54 15.63 -6.74
C ARG A 92 2.14 15.31 -7.22
N ALA A 93 2.01 15.08 -8.52
CA ALA A 93 0.79 14.62 -9.14
C ALA A 93 1.06 13.38 -10.00
N SER A 94 0.04 12.54 -10.12
CA SER A 94 0.08 11.43 -11.05
C SER A 94 -0.51 11.81 -12.40
N GLU A 95 -0.18 11.03 -13.44
CA GLU A 95 -1.01 11.00 -14.65
C GLU A 95 -2.44 10.52 -14.31
N PRO A 96 -3.45 10.85 -15.15
CA PRO A 96 -4.78 10.26 -15.04
C PRO A 96 -4.68 8.72 -15.07
N TYR A 97 -5.38 8.09 -14.13
CA TYR A 97 -5.42 6.65 -13.93
C TYR A 97 -6.80 6.12 -14.26
N HIS A 98 -6.85 5.09 -15.10
CA HIS A 98 -8.07 4.34 -15.40
C HIS A 98 -7.95 2.97 -14.73
N PRO A 99 -8.83 2.61 -13.80
CA PRO A 99 -8.82 1.27 -13.25
C PRO A 99 -9.18 0.27 -14.34
N GLY A 100 -8.54 -0.90 -14.29
CA GLY A 100 -8.81 -1.99 -15.22
C GLY A 100 -10.24 -2.56 -15.09
N GLY A 101 -10.50 -3.65 -15.82
CA GLY A 101 -11.78 -4.37 -15.70
C GLY A 101 -12.97 -3.67 -16.38
N GLY A 102 -12.71 -2.80 -17.37
CA GLY A 102 -13.77 -2.14 -18.15
C GLY A 102 -14.43 -0.95 -17.45
N SER A 103 -13.89 -0.49 -16.32
CA SER A 103 -14.33 0.75 -15.69
C SER A 103 -14.06 1.95 -16.59
N ARG A 104 -15.01 2.89 -16.63
CA ARG A 104 -14.87 4.17 -17.33
C ARG A 104 -14.41 5.30 -16.42
N ALA A 105 -14.25 5.01 -15.12
CA ALA A 105 -13.80 5.99 -14.16
C ALA A 105 -12.37 6.45 -14.46
N THR A 106 -12.12 7.74 -14.24
CA THR A 106 -10.79 8.35 -14.31
C THR A 106 -10.43 8.99 -12.99
N TYR A 107 -9.26 8.66 -12.44
CA TYR A 107 -8.75 9.22 -11.19
C TYR A 107 -7.47 9.97 -11.41
N ARG A 108 -7.12 10.88 -10.51
CA ARG A 108 -5.77 11.43 -10.38
C ARG A 108 -5.40 11.46 -8.91
N PHE A 109 -4.12 11.24 -8.64
CA PHE A 109 -3.59 11.25 -7.29
C PHE A 109 -2.63 12.42 -7.11
N TYR A 110 -2.61 12.97 -5.91
CA TYR A 110 -1.69 14.04 -5.53
C TYR A 110 -1.09 13.75 -4.17
N THR A 111 0.16 14.15 -3.97
CA THR A 111 0.79 14.14 -2.65
C THR A 111 1.30 15.52 -2.30
N ALA A 112 1.27 15.86 -1.01
CA ALA A 112 1.99 16.99 -0.47
C ALA A 112 2.70 16.54 0.81
N ALA A 113 4.02 16.69 0.89
CA ALA A 113 4.81 16.19 2.00
C ALA A 113 5.84 17.21 2.48
N THR A 114 6.11 17.23 3.78
CA THR A 114 7.19 18.01 4.38
C THR A 114 7.75 17.30 5.60
N THR A 115 9.04 17.51 5.86
CA THR A 115 9.72 17.09 7.08
C THR A 115 10.49 18.29 7.59
N THR A 116 10.17 18.71 8.81
CA THR A 116 10.78 19.88 9.46
C THR A 116 11.23 19.52 10.87
N ALA A 117 11.83 20.46 11.59
CA ALA A 117 12.14 20.28 13.01
C ALA A 117 10.88 19.99 13.85
N ALA A 118 9.72 20.54 13.46
CA ALA A 118 8.45 20.30 14.13
C ALA A 118 7.85 18.90 13.81
N GLY A 119 8.53 18.06 13.03
CA GLY A 119 8.06 16.74 12.62
C GLY A 119 7.68 16.66 11.14
N ALA A 120 6.98 15.59 10.78
CA ALA A 120 6.63 15.27 9.40
C ALA A 120 5.13 15.40 9.13
N SER A 121 4.78 15.76 7.90
CA SER A 121 3.40 15.77 7.41
C SER A 121 3.35 15.17 6.00
N PHE A 122 2.31 14.39 5.73
CA PHE A 122 2.08 13.79 4.41
C PHE A 122 0.59 13.78 4.11
N LEU A 123 0.19 14.34 2.97
CA LEU A 123 -1.17 14.30 2.45
C LEU A 123 -1.18 13.50 1.15
N TYR A 124 -2.20 12.66 0.98
CA TYR A 124 -2.48 11.89 -0.23
C TYR A 124 -3.92 12.13 -0.65
N LEU A 125 -4.12 12.78 -1.78
CA LEU A 125 -5.43 13.03 -2.36
C LEU A 125 -5.72 12.00 -3.45
N MET A 126 -6.89 11.39 -3.37
CA MET A 126 -7.52 10.67 -4.46
C MET A 126 -8.63 11.56 -5.03
N GLU A 127 -8.57 11.90 -6.31
CA GLU A 127 -9.56 12.75 -6.98
C GLU A 127 -10.22 11.97 -8.13
N GLY A 128 -11.56 11.95 -8.16
CA GLY A 128 -12.31 11.51 -9.33
C GLY A 128 -12.46 12.65 -10.34
N LEU A 129 -12.01 12.43 -11.58
CA LEU A 129 -11.97 13.47 -12.62
C LEU A 129 -13.28 13.62 -13.40
N ASP A 130 -14.16 12.64 -13.33
CA ASP A 130 -15.45 12.62 -14.03
C ASP A 130 -16.58 12.15 -13.08
N GLU A 131 -17.83 12.17 -13.56
CA GLU A 131 -19.01 11.78 -12.77
C GLU A 131 -19.08 10.29 -12.45
N GLN A 132 -18.35 9.46 -13.20
CA GLN A 132 -18.30 8.00 -13.02
C GLN A 132 -17.17 7.59 -12.05
N SER A 133 -16.34 8.54 -11.64
CA SER A 133 -15.30 8.36 -10.63
C SER A 133 -15.81 8.68 -9.24
N TRP A 134 -15.73 7.72 -8.34
CA TRP A 134 -16.03 7.92 -6.92
C TRP A 134 -15.14 7.04 -6.06
N ILE A 135 -14.79 7.54 -4.87
CA ILE A 135 -13.94 6.83 -3.93
C ILE A 135 -14.78 6.20 -2.83
N ARG A 136 -14.53 4.93 -2.58
CA ARG A 136 -15.11 4.17 -1.47
C ARG A 136 -14.05 3.80 -0.46
N PHE A 137 -14.47 3.65 0.77
CA PHE A 137 -13.63 3.20 1.86
C PHE A 137 -13.96 1.75 2.20
N SER A 138 -13.31 0.82 1.50
CA SER A 138 -13.55 -0.62 1.65
C SER A 138 -12.71 -1.29 2.74
N VAL A 139 -11.67 -0.61 3.25
CA VAL A 139 -10.75 -1.13 4.26
C VAL A 139 -10.70 -0.23 5.49
N ALA A 140 -10.24 -0.80 6.61
CA ALA A 140 -10.04 -0.08 7.85
C ALA A 140 -8.98 1.03 7.68
N LEU A 141 -9.10 2.11 8.46
CA LEU A 141 -8.21 3.28 8.33
C LEU A 141 -6.71 2.93 8.51
N PRO A 142 -6.28 2.20 9.55
CA PRO A 142 -4.88 1.80 9.69
C PRO A 142 -4.34 1.04 8.48
N GLU A 143 -5.13 0.08 7.98
CA GLU A 143 -4.77 -0.71 6.80
C GLU A 143 -4.64 0.17 5.55
N GLN A 144 -5.60 1.08 5.33
CA GLN A 144 -5.57 2.00 4.19
C GLN A 144 -4.33 2.89 4.20
N LEU A 145 -3.99 3.43 5.38
CA LEU A 145 -2.83 4.30 5.56
C LEU A 145 -1.53 3.53 5.31
N SER A 146 -1.38 2.33 5.87
CA SER A 146 -0.18 1.50 5.68
C SER A 146 0.05 1.08 4.23
N GLN A 147 -1.03 0.88 3.47
CA GLN A 147 -0.96 0.56 2.04
C GLN A 147 -0.61 1.79 1.18
N SER A 148 -1.13 2.97 1.55
CA SER A 148 -1.09 4.16 0.69
C SER A 148 0.03 5.15 1.01
N ILE A 149 0.43 5.26 2.28
CA ILE A 149 1.37 6.29 2.75
C ILE A 149 2.62 5.63 3.34
N PRO A 150 3.82 5.93 2.83
CA PRO A 150 5.06 5.34 3.31
C PRO A 150 5.28 5.48 4.83
N LEU A 151 4.95 6.63 5.42
CA LEU A 151 5.10 6.90 6.87
C LEU A 151 4.27 5.97 7.77
N ALA A 152 3.20 5.35 7.25
CA ALA A 152 2.36 4.43 8.02
C ALA A 152 2.74 2.96 7.84
N ARG A 153 3.55 2.59 6.84
CA ARG A 153 3.80 1.17 6.47
C ARG A 153 4.37 0.33 7.62
N GLY A 154 5.16 0.94 8.51
CA GLY A 154 5.71 0.32 9.73
C GLY A 154 5.01 0.75 11.03
N GLY A 155 3.86 1.42 10.95
CA GLY A 155 3.15 1.99 12.09
C GLY A 155 2.61 0.93 13.04
N ARG A 156 2.77 1.16 14.36
CA ARG A 156 2.37 0.23 15.43
C ARG A 156 1.48 0.94 16.45
N ASN A 157 0.91 0.17 17.39
CA ASN A 157 0.11 0.70 18.50
C ASN A 157 -1.05 1.60 18.05
N TRP A 158 -1.72 1.19 16.97
CA TRP A 158 -2.86 1.93 16.45
C TRP A 158 -3.98 2.02 17.48
N SER A 159 -4.47 3.23 17.73
CA SER A 159 -5.67 3.44 18.53
C SER A 159 -6.92 2.96 17.79
N ALA A 160 -8.03 2.85 18.52
CA ALA A 160 -9.34 2.79 17.89
C ALA A 160 -9.56 4.05 17.03
N VAL A 161 -10.31 3.90 15.92
CA VAL A 161 -10.66 5.02 15.05
C VAL A 161 -11.66 5.93 15.76
N ARG A 162 -11.38 7.22 15.76
CA ARG A 162 -12.21 8.31 16.28
C ARG A 162 -12.70 9.20 15.14
N LEU A 163 -13.67 10.06 15.41
CA LEU A 163 -14.23 11.00 14.44
C LEU A 163 -13.95 12.45 14.84
N ASN A 164 -13.57 13.28 13.86
CA ASN A 164 -13.52 14.73 13.97
C ASN A 164 -14.12 15.35 12.70
N ALA A 165 -15.21 16.12 12.82
CA ALA A 165 -15.90 16.78 11.69
C ALA A 165 -16.15 15.85 10.48
N GLY A 166 -16.60 14.61 10.73
CA GLY A 166 -16.83 13.60 9.68
C GLY A 166 -15.57 12.92 9.13
N SER A 167 -14.38 13.30 9.60
CA SER A 167 -13.11 12.65 9.28
C SER A 167 -12.80 11.57 10.31
N GLY A 168 -12.39 10.40 9.84
CA GLY A 168 -11.89 9.34 10.72
C GLY A 168 -10.40 9.52 11.00
N TYR A 169 -9.97 9.35 12.24
CA TYR A 169 -8.55 9.41 12.60
C TYR A 169 -8.17 8.35 13.64
N ALA A 170 -6.90 7.96 13.65
CA ALA A 170 -6.30 7.07 14.63
C ALA A 170 -4.88 7.53 14.95
N LEU A 171 -4.48 7.36 16.20
CA LEU A 171 -3.12 7.60 16.65
C LEU A 171 -2.29 6.34 16.48
N PHE A 172 -1.00 6.49 16.18
CA PHE A 172 -0.06 5.38 16.07
C PHE A 172 1.37 5.85 16.37
N THR A 173 2.28 4.88 16.54
CA THR A 173 3.72 5.13 16.64
C THR A 173 4.37 4.74 15.32
N ALA A 174 5.05 5.69 14.67
CA ALA A 174 5.83 5.42 13.46
C ALA A 174 7.06 4.54 13.76
N GLU A 175 7.67 4.00 12.71
CA GLU A 175 8.81 3.08 12.83
C GLU A 175 10.02 3.70 13.54
N ASP A 176 10.23 5.01 13.39
CA ASP A 176 11.30 5.77 14.04
C ASP A 176 11.01 6.14 15.51
N GLY A 177 9.80 5.81 16.00
CA GLY A 177 9.30 6.09 17.35
C GLY A 177 8.50 7.39 17.48
N ALA A 178 8.25 8.14 16.39
CA ALA A 178 7.45 9.36 16.47
C ALA A 178 5.97 9.05 16.77
N SER A 179 5.32 9.89 17.58
CA SER A 179 3.87 9.88 17.77
C SER A 179 3.19 10.53 16.57
N CYS A 180 2.24 9.82 15.97
CA CYS A 180 1.57 10.28 14.75
C CYS A 180 0.05 10.16 14.86
N VAL A 181 -0.66 11.06 14.17
CA VAL A 181 -2.05 10.88 13.79
C VAL A 181 -2.11 10.52 12.31
N GLY A 182 -2.88 9.49 12.00
CA GLY A 182 -3.31 9.16 10.65
C GLY A 182 -4.79 9.43 10.51
N PHE A 183 -5.23 10.04 9.41
CA PHE A 183 -6.63 10.40 9.20
C PHE A 183 -7.08 10.20 7.76
N ARG A 184 -8.41 10.17 7.60
CA ARG A 184 -9.10 10.11 6.32
C ARG A 184 -10.28 11.08 6.31
N LYS A 185 -10.29 11.96 5.32
CA LYS A 185 -11.31 12.98 5.11
C LYS A 185 -12.06 12.73 3.81
N PRO A 186 -13.36 12.37 3.86
CA PRO A 186 -14.17 12.27 2.66
C PRO A 186 -14.43 13.64 2.03
N GLY A 187 -14.50 13.67 0.70
CA GLY A 187 -15.07 14.77 -0.06
C GLY A 187 -16.59 14.70 -0.18
N PRO A 188 -17.18 15.57 -1.02
CA PRO A 188 -18.61 15.58 -1.30
C PRO A 188 -19.12 14.21 -1.73
N ASP A 189 -20.30 13.85 -1.22
CA ASP A 189 -20.98 12.62 -1.58
C ASP A 189 -21.51 12.68 -3.02
N ARG A 190 -21.37 11.56 -3.73
CA ARG A 190 -21.91 11.30 -5.08
C ARG A 190 -22.87 10.12 -5.08
N GLY A 191 -23.38 9.72 -3.91
CA GLY A 191 -24.30 8.59 -3.71
C GLY A 191 -23.59 7.23 -3.74
N ALA A 192 -22.80 6.97 -4.78
CA ALA A 192 -22.01 5.74 -4.87
C ALA A 192 -20.70 5.79 -4.06
N GLY A 193 -20.26 6.98 -3.62
CA GLY A 193 -19.01 7.21 -2.91
C GLY A 193 -18.70 8.70 -2.90
N HIS A 194 -17.43 9.07 -2.69
CA HIS A 194 -17.03 10.48 -2.61
C HIS A 194 -16.35 10.96 -3.90
N ALA A 195 -16.55 12.24 -4.25
CA ALA A 195 -15.88 12.87 -5.38
C ALA A 195 -14.33 12.85 -5.25
N TRP A 196 -13.86 12.95 -4.02
CA TRP A 196 -12.46 12.87 -3.65
C TRP A 196 -12.33 12.35 -2.21
N ALA A 197 -11.12 11.96 -1.82
CA ALA A 197 -10.79 11.66 -0.43
C ALA A 197 -9.33 12.02 -0.14
N ILE A 198 -9.07 12.55 1.05
CA ILE A 198 -7.71 12.82 1.52
C ILE A 198 -7.36 11.81 2.60
N LEU A 199 -6.22 11.15 2.46
CA LEU A 199 -5.53 10.49 3.56
C LEU A 199 -4.41 11.40 4.03
N GLY A 200 -4.19 11.46 5.33
CA GLY A 200 -3.14 12.32 5.88
C GLY A 200 -2.46 11.71 7.08
N ILE A 201 -1.20 12.08 7.27
CA ILE A 201 -0.41 11.78 8.45
C ILE A 201 0.25 13.06 8.93
N ARG A 202 0.17 13.31 10.24
CA ARG A 202 0.98 14.29 10.96
C ARG A 202 1.73 13.55 12.06
N CYS A 203 3.04 13.73 12.13
CA CYS A 203 3.86 13.19 13.19
C CYS A 203 4.50 14.34 13.96
N ALA A 204 4.55 14.21 15.29
CA ALA A 204 5.33 15.09 16.14
C ALA A 204 6.83 14.87 15.91
N GLN A 205 7.67 15.72 16.50
CA GLN A 205 9.08 15.42 16.63
C GLN A 205 9.27 14.13 17.45
N LYS A 206 10.34 13.38 17.18
CA LYS A 206 10.68 12.18 17.95
C LYS A 206 10.85 12.52 19.44
N GLY A 207 10.18 11.76 20.30
CA GLY A 207 10.15 11.98 21.75
C GLY A 207 9.04 12.91 22.21
N GLU A 208 8.33 13.58 21.29
CA GLU A 208 7.17 14.40 21.58
C GLU A 208 5.87 13.65 21.28
N THR A 209 4.78 14.18 21.85
CA THR A 209 3.42 13.69 21.64
C THR A 209 2.60 14.77 20.97
N LEU A 210 1.72 14.39 20.04
CA LEU A 210 0.75 15.32 19.46
C LEU A 210 -0.28 15.72 20.53
N SER A 211 -0.59 17.01 20.60
CA SER A 211 -1.74 17.49 21.37
C SER A 211 -3.05 17.29 20.59
N ASP A 212 -4.18 17.36 21.29
CA ASP A 212 -5.50 17.32 20.63
C ASP A 212 -5.67 18.47 19.63
N THR A 213 -5.10 19.65 19.92
CA THR A 213 -5.09 20.80 19.00
C THR A 213 -4.29 20.50 17.74
N ASP A 214 -3.10 19.91 17.85
CA ASP A 214 -2.28 19.53 16.68
C ASP A 214 -3.03 18.55 15.76
N ILE A 215 -3.78 17.63 16.36
CA ILE A 215 -4.58 16.63 15.63
C ILE A 215 -5.71 17.31 14.86
N VAL A 216 -6.48 18.17 15.53
CA VAL A 216 -7.60 18.92 14.91
C VAL A 216 -7.08 19.82 13.79
N ASP A 217 -6.04 20.60 14.06
CA ASP A 217 -5.45 21.53 13.09
C ASP A 217 -4.93 20.78 11.85
N ALA A 218 -4.30 19.62 12.02
CA ALA A 218 -3.84 18.81 10.90
C ALA A 218 -5.01 18.31 10.01
N ILE A 219 -6.11 17.86 10.63
CA ILE A 219 -7.31 17.37 9.92
C ILE A 219 -8.04 18.52 9.21
N ASP A 220 -8.11 19.69 9.85
CA ASP A 220 -8.81 20.85 9.30
C ASP A 220 -8.01 21.55 8.20
N ALA A 221 -6.69 21.63 8.36
CA ALA A 221 -5.78 22.14 7.33
C ALA A 221 -5.80 21.26 6.07
N ALA A 222 -5.97 19.95 6.21
CA ALA A 222 -6.11 19.03 5.09
C ALA A 222 -7.45 19.24 4.36
N ARG A 223 -7.42 20.05 3.31
CA ARG A 223 -8.57 20.33 2.46
C ARG A 223 -8.15 20.42 0.99
N MET A 224 -9.11 20.23 0.10
CA MET A 224 -8.93 20.69 -1.28
C MET A 224 -9.13 22.20 -1.35
N LYS A 225 -8.38 22.86 -2.23
CA LYS A 225 -8.65 24.22 -2.66
C LYS A 225 -9.98 24.22 -3.41
N GLU A 226 -10.77 25.26 -3.21
CA GLU A 226 -11.92 25.51 -4.06
C GLU A 226 -11.43 25.76 -5.48
N ARG A 227 -11.90 24.95 -6.43
CA ARG A 227 -11.70 25.27 -7.85
C ARG A 227 -12.74 26.33 -8.20
N ALA A 228 -12.30 27.46 -8.74
CA ALA A 228 -13.20 28.38 -9.42
C ALA A 228 -13.93 27.59 -10.50
N ARG A 229 -15.25 27.48 -10.37
CA ARG A 229 -16.12 26.83 -11.34
C ARG A 229 -16.37 27.75 -12.52
#